data_AF-A0A558D988-F1
#
_entry.id   AF-A0A558D988-F1
#
_cell.length_a   1.000
_cell.length_b   1.000
_cell.length_c   1.000
_cell.angle_alpha   90.00
_cell.angle_beta   90.00
_cell.angle_gamma   90.00
#
_symmetry.space_group_name_H-M   'P 1'
#
loop_
_entity.id
_entity.type
_entity.pdbx_description
1 polymer ?
#
loop_
_entity_poly.entity_id
_entity_poly.type
_entity_poly.pdbx_seq_one_letter_code
_entity_poly.pdbx_strand_id
1 'polypeptide(L)' 'MIEQGMAWWYRQYARDQHPAAREHYEDAEKAASKKKLGLWADKSAIAPGDFRRAAAAERKAARVSAGRD' A
#
# COMPACT_ATOMS: atom_id res chain seq x y z
N MET A 1 -8.73 0.56 -13.57
CA MET A 1 -7.42 0.12 -13.00
C MET A 1 -7.52 -0.23 -11.51
N ILE A 2 -7.89 0.68 -10.60
CA ILE A 2 -8.04 0.36 -9.16
C ILE A 2 -9.15 -0.66 -8.91
N GLU A 3 -10.32 -0.48 -9.54
CA GLU A 3 -11.45 -1.42 -9.45
C GLU A 3 -11.14 -2.85 -9.95
N GLN A 4 -10.18 -2.96 -10.86
CA GLN A 4 -9.72 -4.23 -11.41
C GLN A 4 -8.58 -4.83 -10.58
N GLY A 5 -8.20 -4.20 -9.47
CA GLY A 5 -7.13 -4.66 -8.59
C GLY A 5 -5.71 -4.52 -9.17
N MET A 6 -5.53 -3.65 -10.16
CA MET A 6 -4.25 -3.47 -10.86
C MET A 6 -3.44 -2.28 -10.34
N ALA A 7 -4.00 -1.48 -9.43
CA ALA A 7 -3.38 -0.27 -8.94
C ALA A 7 -3.64 -0.06 -7.45
N TRP A 8 -2.70 0.63 -6.79
CA TRP A 8 -2.75 0.99 -5.38
C TRP A 8 -3.12 2.46 -5.22
N TRP A 9 -4.04 2.77 -4.31
CA TRP A 9 -4.41 4.15 -4.01
C TRP A 9 -3.54 4.72 -2.88
N TYR A 10 -2.77 5.76 -3.20
CA TYR A 10 -1.89 6.42 -2.23
C TYR A 10 -2.63 7.50 -1.45
N ARG A 11 -3.06 7.16 -0.23
CA ARG A 11 -3.77 8.08 0.70
C ARG A 11 -3.01 9.37 1.01
N GLN A 12 -1.69 9.38 0.89
CA GLN A 12 -0.87 10.58 1.10
C GLN A 12 -1.18 11.72 0.12
N TYR A 13 -1.70 11.40 -1.07
CA TYR A 13 -2.14 12.39 -2.06
C TYR A 13 -3.64 12.65 -2.01
N ALA A 14 -4.40 11.93 -1.17
CA ALA A 14 -5.84 12.10 -1.06
C ALA A 14 -6.24 13.50 -0.57
N ARG A 15 -5.35 14.21 0.13
CA ARG A 15 -5.55 15.60 0.59
C ARG A 15 -5.63 16.60 -0.57
N ASP A 16 -4.96 16.31 -1.67
CA ASP A 16 -4.90 17.15 -2.88
C ASP A 16 -5.93 16.68 -3.93
N GLN A 17 -6.67 15.60 -3.64
CA GLN A 17 -7.72 15.04 -4.50
C GLN A 17 -9.11 15.57 -4.12
N HIS A 18 -9.98 15.66 -5.13
CA HIS A 18 -11.39 15.99 -4.93
C HIS A 18 -12.06 14.97 -3.98
N PRO A 19 -12.86 15.40 -3.00
CA PRO A 19 -13.47 14.51 -2.00
C PRO A 19 -14.23 13.33 -2.59
N ALA A 20 -15.01 13.55 -3.66
CA ALA A 20 -15.73 12.49 -4.35
C ALA A 20 -14.81 11.40 -4.97
N ALA A 21 -13.60 11.78 -5.42
CA ALA A 21 -12.64 10.83 -5.96
C ALA A 21 -12.01 9.98 -4.84
N ARG A 22 -11.86 10.54 -3.64
CA ARG A 22 -11.35 9.85 -2.46
C ARG A 22 -12.25 8.68 -2.08
N GLU A 23 -13.55 8.91 -1.95
CA GLU A 23 -14.53 7.87 -1.62
C GLU A 23 -14.55 6.78 -2.70
N HIS A 24 -14.57 7.17 -3.97
CA HIS A 24 -14.58 6.22 -5.08
C HIS A 24 -13.33 5.33 -5.12
N TYR A 25 -12.13 5.88 -4.83
CA TYR A 25 -10.91 5.07 -4.81
C TYR A 25 -10.83 4.17 -3.57
N GLU A 26 -11.32 4.63 -2.43
CA GLU A 26 -11.39 3.81 -1.23
C GLU A 26 -12.32 2.60 -1.42
N ASP A 27 -13.49 2.82 -1.99
CA ASP A 27 -14.46 1.76 -2.26
C ASP A 27 -13.97 0.80 -3.34
N ALA A 28 -13.31 1.31 -4.38
CA ALA A 28 -12.70 0.48 -5.41
C ALA A 28 -11.58 -0.43 -4.87
N GLU A 29 -10.73 0.08 -3.99
CA GLU A 29 -9.67 -0.70 -3.33
C GLU A 29 -10.26 -1.79 -2.42
N LYS A 30 -11.26 -1.43 -1.60
CA LYS A 30 -12.00 -2.39 -0.75
C LYS A 30 -12.68 -3.48 -1.58
N ALA A 31 -13.33 -3.10 -2.68
CA ALA A 31 -14.01 -4.04 -3.56
C ALA A 31 -13.03 -4.99 -4.26
N ALA A 32 -11.89 -4.47 -4.76
CA ALA A 32 -10.87 -5.28 -5.40
C ALA A 32 -10.19 -6.26 -4.42
N SER A 33 -9.92 -5.80 -3.19
CA SER A 33 -9.39 -6.64 -2.11
C SER A 33 -10.35 -7.75 -1.71
N LYS A 34 -11.63 -7.42 -1.48
CA LYS A 34 -12.67 -8.39 -1.14
C LYS A 34 -12.88 -9.44 -2.24
N LYS A 35 -12.80 -9.03 -3.51
CA LYS A 35 -12.94 -9.91 -4.67
C LYS A 35 -11.63 -10.60 -5.06
N LYS A 36 -10.51 -10.31 -4.39
CA LYS A 36 -9.17 -10.86 -4.68
C LYS A 36 -8.76 -10.70 -6.14
N LEU A 37 -9.05 -9.53 -6.72
CA LEU A 37 -8.78 -9.25 -8.13
C LEU A 37 -7.33 -8.82 -8.33
N GLY A 38 -6.69 -9.31 -9.41
CA GLY A 38 -5.36 -8.86 -9.82
C GLY A 38 -4.31 -9.02 -8.73
N LEU A 39 -3.69 -7.92 -8.32
CA LEU A 39 -2.65 -7.90 -7.28
C LEU A 39 -3.18 -8.39 -5.93
N TRP A 40 -4.49 -8.32 -5.68
CA TRP A 40 -5.13 -8.77 -4.44
C TRP A 40 -5.41 -10.28 -4.37
N ALA A 41 -5.07 -11.04 -5.42
CA ALA A 41 -5.14 -12.51 -5.39
C ALA A 41 -4.18 -13.11 -4.36
N ASP A 42 -3.04 -12.45 -4.14
CA ASP A 42 -2.10 -12.78 -3.07
C ASP A 42 -2.57 -12.18 -1.75
N LYS A 43 -2.70 -13.03 -0.72
CA LYS A 43 -3.07 -12.61 0.65
C LYS A 43 -2.03 -11.69 1.29
N SER A 44 -0.80 -11.73 0.80
CA SER A 44 0.33 -10.93 1.28
C SER A 44 0.64 -9.73 0.40
N ALA A 45 -0.27 -9.39 -0.54
CA ALA A 45 -0.13 -8.21 -1.38
C ALA A 45 -0.03 -6.95 -0.51
N ILE A 46 1.12 -6.29 -0.57
CA ILE A 46 1.36 -5.00 0.08
C ILE A 46 1.71 -3.95 -0.98
N ALA A 47 1.38 -2.70 -0.69
CA ALA A 47 1.70 -1.61 -1.59
C ALA A 47 3.23 -1.48 -1.78
N PRO A 48 3.72 -1.13 -2.99
CA PRO A 48 5.15 -0.96 -3.22
C PRO A 48 5.83 0.07 -2.30
N GLY A 49 5.08 1.10 -1.87
CA GLY A 49 5.55 2.09 -0.90
C GLY A 49 5.76 1.50 0.50
N ASP A 50 4.84 0.65 0.96
CA ASP A 50 4.95 -0.05 2.24
C ASP A 50 6.09 -1.06 2.24
N PHE A 51 6.24 -1.81 1.15
CA PHE A 51 7.36 -2.74 0.97
C PHE A 51 8.72 -2.05 1.15
N ARG A 52 8.91 -0.88 0.50
CA ARG A 52 10.16 -0.11 0.65
C ARG A 52 10.36 0.43 2.07
N ARG A 53 9.28 0.85 2.74
CA ARG A 53 9.36 1.31 4.14
C ARG A 53 9.75 0.18 5.09
N ALA A 54 9.19 -1.01 4.91
CA ALA A 54 9.54 -2.18 5.72
C ALA A 54 11.03 -2.54 5.56
N ALA A 55 11.53 -2.60 4.32
CA ALA A 55 12.95 -2.85 4.06
C ALA A 55 13.88 -1.77 4.65
N ALA A 56 13.47 -0.50 4.63
CA ALA A 56 14.23 0.58 5.24
C ALA A 56 14.25 0.47 6.78
N ALA A 57 13.11 0.11 7.39
CA ALA A 57 13.01 -0.11 8.82
C ALA A 57 13.90 -1.28 9.29
N GLU A 58 13.92 -2.37 8.54
CA GLU A 58 14.77 -3.53 8.80
C GLU A 58 16.27 -3.17 8.72
N ARG A 59 16.69 -2.44 7.68
CA ARG A 59 18.07 -1.95 7.56
C ARG A 59 18.47 -1.04 8.72
N LYS A 60 17.56 -0.19 9.18
CA LYS A 60 17.80 0.68 10.35
C LYS A 60 17.97 -0.17 11.61
N ALA A 61 17.12 -1.17 11.82
CA ALA A 61 17.22 -2.07 12.96
C ALA A 61 18.56 -2.84 12.98
N ALA A 62 18.99 -3.39 11.83
CA ALA A 62 20.26 -4.08 11.69
C ALA A 62 21.48 -3.18 12.00
N ARG A 63 21.42 -1.90 11.62
CA ARG A 63 22.48 -0.93 11.96
C ARG A 63 22.52 -0.61 13.46
N VAL A 64 21.37 -0.58 14.13
CA VAL A 64 21.27 -0.31 15.58
C VAL A 64 21.77 -1.50 16.41
N SER A 65 21.61 -2.73 15.93
CA SER A 65 22.17 -3.92 16.58
C SER A 65 23.69 -4.00 16.42
N ALA A 66 24.23 -3.66 15.24
CA ALA A 66 25.67 -3.76 14.96
C ALA A 66 26.54 -2.63 15.57
N GLY A 67 25.92 -1.59 16.14
CA GLY A 67 26.62 -0.47 16.81
C GLY A 67 26.58 -0.54 18.33
N ARG A 68 26.06 -1.64 18.90
CA ARG A 68 26.08 -1.95 20.34
C ARG A 68 27.01 -3.15 20.57
N ASP A 69 28.29 -2.96 20.28
CA ASP A 69 29.37 -3.85 20.68
C ASP A 69 30.57 -3.00 21.13
#